data_AF-A0AAW2NSQ6-F1
#
_entry.id   AF-A0AAW2NSQ6-F1
#
_cell.length_a   1.000
_cell.length_b   1.000
_cell.length_c   1.000
_cell.angle_alpha   90.00
_cell.angle_beta   90.00
_cell.angle_gamma   90.00
#
_symmetry.space_group_name_H-M   'P 1'
#
loop_
_entity.id
_entity.type
_entity.pdbx_description
1 polymer ?
#
loop_
_entity_poly.entity_id
_entity_poly.type
_entity_poly.pdbx_seq_one_letter_code
_entity_poly.pdbx_strand_id
1 'polypeptide(L)'
;MSLALPRAAALVLNSFTGVEPIVEDDLELKLEKVLNVGHFSPLPSPTPPSDDQGGCLSWLSNQTSASVAYLSFGTMLTPPPPELVALAEALEENRSHIFGHSEIIRRGI
;
A
#
# COMPACT_ATOMS: atom_id res chain seq x y z
N MET A 1 20.91 -8.39 15.76
CA MET A 1 21.31 -7.18 15.02
C MET A 1 20.59 -5.98 15.65
N SER A 2 21.11 -5.36 16.71
CA SER A 2 20.45 -4.20 17.34
C SER A 2 21.30 -3.50 18.42
N LEU A 3 22.51 -3.04 18.06
CA LEU A 3 23.36 -2.25 18.99
C LEU A 3 23.73 -0.85 18.44
N ALA A 4 23.29 -0.50 17.24
CA ALA A 4 23.70 0.74 16.57
C ALA A 4 22.66 1.87 16.64
N LEU A 5 21.37 1.54 16.74
CA LEU A 5 20.28 2.54 16.75
C LEU A 5 20.41 3.57 17.88
N PRO A 6 20.68 3.19 19.14
CA PRO A 6 20.88 4.16 20.23
C PRO A 6 22.11 5.07 20.06
N ARG A 7 22.99 4.77 19.10
CA ARG A 7 24.19 5.59 18.80
C ARG A 7 24.00 6.47 17.56
N ALA A 8 22.84 6.43 16.91
CA ALA A 8 22.57 7.24 15.74
C ALA A 8 22.26 8.69 16.17
N ALA A 9 22.79 9.66 15.42
CA ALA A 9 22.52 11.09 15.67
C ALA A 9 21.05 11.48 15.42
N ALA A 10 20.36 10.71 14.57
CA ALA A 10 18.93 10.80 14.37
C ALA A 10 18.40 9.50 13.74
N LEU A 11 17.16 9.16 14.05
CA LEU A 11 16.37 8.17 13.34
C LEU A 11 15.37 8.89 12.44
N VAL A 12 15.48 8.65 11.13
CA VAL A 12 14.56 9.20 10.13
C VAL A 12 13.53 8.14 9.78
N LEU A 13 12.25 8.43 10.02
CA LEU A 13 11.13 7.52 9.81
C LEU A 13 10.28 7.99 8.64
N ASN A 14 9.90 7.07 7.77
CA ASN A 14 8.82 7.26 6.80
C ASN A 14 7.46 7.12 7.50
N SER A 15 7.23 7.97 8.48
CA SER A 15 5.97 8.08 9.23
C SER A 15 5.62 9.55 9.43
N PHE A 16 4.45 9.81 9.98
CA PHE A 16 4.02 11.13 10.41
C PHE A 16 3.71 11.09 11.91
N THR A 17 3.79 12.23 12.57
CA THR A 17 3.52 12.32 14.01
C THR A 17 2.06 11.96 14.32
N GLY A 18 1.85 11.14 15.34
CA GLY A 18 0.54 10.75 15.86
C GLY A 18 -0.09 9.53 15.18
N VAL A 19 0.62 8.82 14.30
CA VAL A 19 0.14 7.53 13.75
C VAL A 19 0.19 6.46 14.82
N GLU A 20 1.32 6.39 15.51
CA GLU A 20 1.59 5.37 16.51
C GLU A 20 2.19 6.03 17.74
N PRO A 21 1.40 6.79 18.52
CA PRO A 21 1.92 7.62 19.61
C PRO A 21 2.71 6.81 20.65
N ILE A 22 2.28 5.58 20.94
CA ILE A 22 2.98 4.68 21.87
C ILE A 22 4.39 4.32 21.35
N VAL A 23 4.52 4.10 20.04
CA VAL A 23 5.80 3.75 19.41
C VAL A 23 6.68 4.99 19.30
N GLU A 24 6.09 6.12 18.95
CA GLU A 24 6.78 7.41 18.88
C GLU A 24 7.37 7.78 20.25
N ASP A 25 6.57 7.74 21.32
CA ASP A 25 7.02 7.99 22.69
C ASP A 25 8.17 7.04 23.10
N ASP A 26 8.03 5.74 22.80
CA ASP A 26 9.07 4.74 23.11
C ASP A 26 10.38 5.01 22.36
N LEU A 27 10.29 5.43 21.09
CA LEU A 27 11.45 5.78 20.28
C LEU A 27 12.11 7.09 20.75
N GLU A 28 11.33 8.10 21.10
CA GLU A 28 11.82 9.38 21.62
C GLU A 28 12.51 9.22 22.98
N LEU A 29 12.06 8.27 23.81
CA LEU A 29 12.73 7.94 25.07
C LEU A 29 14.06 7.19 24.88
N LYS A 30 14.24 6.46 23.76
CA LYS A 30 15.40 5.59 23.52
C LYS A 30 16.46 6.19 22.60
N LEU A 31 16.13 7.25 21.87
CA LEU A 31 16.97 7.81 20.81
C LEU A 31 17.14 9.31 21.01
N GLU A 32 18.30 9.85 20.62
CA GLU A 32 18.58 11.27 20.77
C GLU A 32 17.64 12.16 19.94
N LYS A 33 17.21 11.68 18.78
CA LYS A 33 16.40 12.43 17.84
C LYS A 33 15.62 11.51 16.92
N VAL A 34 14.30 11.70 16.86
CA VAL A 34 13.40 11.00 15.94
C VAL A 34 12.82 12.02 14.97
N LEU A 35 12.85 11.72 13.68
CA LEU A 35 12.40 12.59 12.60
C LEU A 35 11.38 11.86 11.74
N ASN A 36 10.10 12.16 11.96
CA ASN A 36 9.00 11.72 11.10
C ASN A 36 8.96 12.59 9.83
N VAL A 37 9.42 12.04 8.70
CA VAL A 37 9.54 12.74 7.41
C VAL A 37 8.63 12.18 6.33
N GLY A 38 7.66 11.33 6.71
CA GLY A 38 6.65 10.80 5.79
C GLY A 38 5.67 11.88 5.31
N HIS A 39 4.97 11.69 4.19
CA HIS A 39 4.79 10.47 3.41
C HIS A 39 5.70 10.46 2.16
N PHE A 40 6.65 9.51 2.06
CA PHE A 40 7.42 9.29 0.82
C PHE A 40 6.60 8.59 -0.27
N SER A 41 5.33 8.96 -0.46
CA SER A 41 4.72 8.66 -1.75
C SER A 41 5.53 9.41 -2.81
N PRO A 42 5.78 8.79 -3.98
CA PRO A 42 6.34 9.54 -5.10
C PRO A 42 5.46 10.76 -5.30
N LEU A 43 6.07 11.95 -5.23
CA LEU A 43 5.43 13.20 -5.62
C LEU A 43 4.73 12.94 -6.96
N PRO A 44 3.48 13.42 -7.16
CA PRO A 44 2.76 13.20 -8.41
C PRO A 44 3.69 13.59 -9.55
N SER A 45 4.09 12.59 -10.35
CA SER A 45 4.92 12.85 -11.51
C SER A 45 4.10 13.77 -12.42
N PRO A 46 4.68 14.88 -12.91
CA PRO A 46 3.98 15.72 -13.88
C PRO A 46 3.70 14.96 -15.19
N THR A 47 4.37 13.82 -15.36
CA THR A 47 4.14 12.87 -16.43
C THR A 47 3.01 11.91 -16.04
N PRO A 48 1.97 11.74 -16.88
CA PRO A 48 0.96 10.71 -16.65
C PRO A 48 1.66 9.34 -16.55
N PRO A 49 1.17 8.42 -15.70
CA PRO A 49 1.73 7.08 -15.60
C PRO A 49 1.79 6.49 -17.01
N SER A 50 3.00 6.22 -17.48
CA SER A 50 3.26 5.85 -18.88
C SER A 50 2.77 4.45 -19.24
N ASP A 51 2.11 3.76 -18.32
CA ASP A 51 1.82 2.33 -18.41
C ASP A 51 0.41 1.98 -17.88
N ASP A 52 -0.60 2.79 -18.21
CA ASP A 52 -2.00 2.35 -18.08
C ASP A 52 -2.38 1.42 -19.25
N GLN A 53 -1.58 0.38 -19.48
CA GLN A 53 -1.78 -0.58 -20.57
C GLN A 53 -3.17 -1.27 -20.48
N GLY A 54 -3.76 -1.29 -19.28
CA GLY A 54 -5.08 -1.85 -19.02
C GLY A 54 -6.26 -0.87 -19.11
N GLY A 55 -6.04 0.43 -19.33
CA GLY A 55 -7.12 1.44 -19.35
C GLY A 55 -7.84 1.62 -18.00
N CYS A 56 -7.15 1.31 -16.92
CA CYS A 56 -7.63 1.18 -15.56
C CYS A 56 -8.11 2.51 -15.00
N LEU A 57 -7.37 3.59 -15.27
CA LEU A 57 -7.73 4.92 -14.79
C LEU A 57 -8.98 5.43 -15.51
N SER A 58 -9.09 5.17 -16.81
CA SER A 58 -10.31 5.46 -17.57
C SER A 58 -11.50 4.65 -17.09
N TRP A 59 -11.31 3.35 -16.79
CA TRP A 59 -12.36 2.52 -16.20
C TRP A 59 -12.81 3.03 -14.83
N LEU A 60 -11.85 3.41 -13.97
CA LEU A 60 -12.11 3.95 -12.63
C LEU A 60 -12.86 5.29 -12.69
N SER A 61 -12.55 6.15 -13.65
CA SER A 61 -13.24 7.44 -13.82
C SER A 61 -14.73 7.33 -14.13
N ASN A 62 -15.18 6.15 -14.59
CA ASN A 62 -16.58 5.88 -14.88
C ASN A 62 -17.36 5.29 -13.69
N GLN A 63 -16.70 5.05 -12.55
CA GLN A 63 -17.33 4.46 -11.36
C GLN A 63 -17.82 5.53 -10.39
N THR A 64 -18.81 5.20 -9.56
CA THR A 64 -19.29 6.11 -8.52
C THR A 64 -18.30 6.21 -7.36
N SER A 65 -18.34 7.31 -6.59
CA SER A 65 -17.45 7.50 -5.45
C SER A 65 -17.57 6.35 -4.44
N ALA A 66 -16.43 5.87 -3.92
CA ALA A 66 -16.35 4.79 -2.94
C ALA A 66 -17.04 3.46 -3.35
N SER A 67 -17.18 3.20 -4.66
CA SER A 67 -17.83 1.98 -5.18
C SER A 67 -16.87 0.87 -5.64
N VAL A 68 -15.58 1.17 -5.70
CA VAL A 68 -14.54 0.26 -6.21
C VAL A 68 -13.61 -0.16 -5.09
N ALA A 69 -13.27 -1.44 -5.06
CA ALA A 69 -12.20 -1.96 -4.22
C ALA A 69 -10.89 -2.04 -5.00
N TYR A 70 -9.80 -1.52 -4.42
CA TYR A 70 -8.45 -1.74 -4.94
C TYR A 70 -7.84 -2.99 -4.29
N LEU A 71 -7.35 -3.92 -5.11
CA LEU A 71 -6.74 -5.16 -4.66
C LEU A 71 -5.27 -5.24 -5.08
N SER A 72 -4.37 -5.35 -4.10
CA SER A 72 -2.94 -5.52 -4.32
C SER A 72 -2.27 -6.17 -3.10
N PHE A 73 -1.36 -7.12 -3.36
CA PHE A 73 -0.53 -7.77 -2.34
C PHE A 73 0.91 -7.22 -2.31
N GLY A 74 1.13 -6.06 -2.95
CA GLY A 74 2.47 -5.50 -3.12
C GLY A 74 3.27 -6.22 -4.20
N THR A 75 4.57 -5.98 -4.25
CA THR A 75 5.46 -6.46 -5.32
C THR A 75 6.10 -7.81 -5.05
N MET A 76 6.05 -8.30 -3.80
CA MET A 76 6.79 -9.50 -3.39
C MET A 76 5.92 -10.66 -2.93
N LEU A 77 4.66 -10.40 -2.59
CA LEU A 77 3.80 -11.42 -2.01
C LEU A 77 2.75 -11.83 -3.04
N THR A 78 2.59 -13.14 -3.20
CA THR A 78 1.45 -13.74 -3.88
C THR A 78 0.81 -14.71 -2.89
N PRO A 79 -0.48 -14.53 -2.55
CA PRO A 79 -1.17 -15.46 -1.68
C PRO A 79 -1.14 -16.89 -2.24
N PRO A 80 -1.14 -17.91 -1.39
CA PRO A 80 -1.19 -19.29 -1.83
C PRO A 80 -2.50 -19.57 -2.62
N PRO A 81 -2.52 -20.59 -3.50
CA PRO A 81 -3.66 -20.83 -4.38
C PRO A 81 -5.03 -20.95 -3.68
N PRO A 82 -5.18 -21.61 -2.51
CA PRO A 82 -6.47 -21.67 -1.82
C PRO A 82 -7.01 -20.30 -1.40
N GLU A 83 -6.12 -19.38 -1.00
CA GLU A 83 -6.51 -18.01 -0.63
C GLU A 83 -6.94 -17.20 -1.86
N LEU A 84 -6.27 -17.40 -2.99
CA LEU A 84 -6.66 -16.76 -4.26
C LEU A 84 -8.03 -17.26 -4.74
N VAL A 85 -8.31 -18.56 -4.61
CA VAL A 85 -9.61 -19.14 -4.96
C VAL A 85 -10.70 -18.57 -4.07
N ALA A 86 -10.51 -18.62 -2.74
CA ALA A 86 -11.48 -18.08 -1.80
C ALA A 86 -11.72 -16.58 -2.02
N LEU A 87 -10.68 -15.82 -2.35
CA LEU A 87 -10.82 -14.41 -2.72
C LEU A 87 -11.63 -14.25 -4.00
N ALA A 88 -11.33 -14.99 -5.07
CA ALA A 88 -12.06 -14.91 -6.33
C ALA A 88 -13.56 -15.22 -6.15
N GLU A 89 -13.89 -16.29 -5.41
CA GLU A 89 -15.27 -16.67 -5.09
C GLU A 89 -16.00 -15.54 -4.34
N ALA A 90 -15.38 -14.98 -3.30
CA ALA A 90 -15.97 -13.88 -2.53
C ALA A 90 -16.22 -12.62 -3.38
N LEU A 91 -15.35 -12.33 -4.35
CA LEU A 91 -15.50 -11.17 -5.22
C LEU A 91 -16.65 -11.34 -6.22
N GLU A 92 -16.83 -12.56 -6.74
CA GLU A 92 -17.94 -12.90 -7.64
C GLU A 92 -19.29 -12.80 -6.91
N GLU A 93 -19.38 -13.37 -5.70
CA GLU A 93 -20.60 -13.33 -4.88
C GLU A 93 -21.04 -11.90 -4.53
N ASN A 94 -20.09 -11.03 -4.19
CA ASN A 94 -20.36 -9.67 -3.75
C ASN A 94 -20.54 -8.66 -4.90
N ARG A 95 -20.40 -9.08 -6.17
CA ARG A 95 -20.49 -8.22 -7.38
C ARG A 95 -19.71 -6.91 -7.24
N SER A 96 -18.58 -6.95 -6.55
CA SER A 96 -17.78 -5.76 -6.30
C SER A 96 -17.02 -5.36 -7.56
N HIS A 97 -17.05 -4.07 -7.90
CA HIS A 97 -16.19 -3.55 -8.96
C HIS A 97 -14.76 -3.44 -8.41
N ILE A 98 -13.81 -4.12 -9.05
CA ILE A 98 -12.45 -4.26 -8.52
C ILE A 98 -11.43 -3.84 -9.56
N PHE A 99 -10.37 -3.19 -9.10
CA PHE A 99 -9.18 -2.94 -9.89
C PHE A 99 -7.92 -3.38 -9.13
N GLY A 100 -6.98 -4.03 -9.82
CA GLY A 100 -5.78 -4.60 -9.21
C GLY A 100 -4.67 -4.91 -10.21
N HIS A 101 -3.47 -5.20 -9.71
CA HIS A 101 -2.29 -5.47 -10.55
C HIS A 101 -2.46 -6.75 -11.38
N SER A 102 -2.05 -6.67 -12.65
CA SER A 102 -2.44 -7.43 -13.85
C SER A 102 -2.55 -8.96 -13.79
N GLU A 103 -2.01 -9.65 -12.78
CA GLU A 103 -1.96 -11.13 -12.79
C GLU A 103 -3.12 -11.84 -12.12
N ILE A 104 -3.86 -11.18 -11.22
CA ILE A 104 -4.93 -11.86 -10.45
C ILE A 104 -6.27 -11.85 -11.20
N ILE A 105 -6.55 -10.81 -11.99
CA ILE A 105 -7.88 -10.63 -12.61
C ILE A 105 -7.99 -11.34 -13.98
N ARG A 106 -6.87 -11.72 -14.62
CA ARG A 106 -6.90 -12.33 -15.97
C ARG A 106 -7.10 -13.86 -16.01
N ARG A 107 -7.24 -14.55 -14.87
CA ARG A 107 -7.33 -16.02 -14.83
C ARG A 107 -8.58 -16.61 -14.16
N GLY A 108 -9.63 -15.83 -13.91
CA GLY A 108 -10.78 -16.31 -13.15
C GLY A 108 -12.12 -15.69 -13.49
N ILE A 109 -12.39 -15.39 -14.76
CA ILE A 109 -13.75 -15.24 -15.31
C ILE A 109 -13.78 -15.95 -16.67
#